data_AF-A0A958B165-F1
#
_entry.id   AF-A0A958B165-F1
#
_cell.length_a   1.000
_cell.length_b   1.000
_cell.length_c   1.000
_cell.angle_alpha   90.00
_cell.angle_beta   90.00
_cell.angle_gamma   90.00
#
_symmetry.space_group_name_H-M   'P 1'
#
loop_
_entity.id
_entity.type
_entity.pdbx_description
1 polymer ?
#
loop_
_entity_poly.entity_id
_entity_poly.type
_entity_poly.pdbx_seq_one_letter_code
_entity_poly.pdbx_strand_id
1 'polypeptide(L)'
;PTDEGFDPDNVDVWAIDWTWPRYSIPTTMWQFGGGILNDDGTETLLDSPESIAAIQYWHDLMYKYYVAPPAIPGKMWAGDLYANNRLVFMWEGTWTGGFMKDNPDVAALTQTAFINSLAPDGHQAVKFDSHILAIPTGVDDDGVAKARALMLYLANNGAFWATSGQVPAKIEVQSDPEVQAIESVANAANEFNEIG
;
A
#
# COMPACT_ATOMS: atom_id res chain seq x y z
N PRO A 1 21.59 -6.00 -13.98
CA PRO A 1 21.89 -7.43 -14.26
C PRO A 1 22.97 -7.69 -15.31
N THR A 2 23.50 -6.67 -16.01
CA THR A 2 24.53 -6.86 -17.05
C THR A 2 25.96 -6.77 -16.55
N ASP A 3 26.14 -6.52 -15.25
CA ASP A 3 27.46 -6.38 -14.63
C ASP A 3 28.15 -7.75 -14.56
N GLU A 4 29.47 -7.75 -14.73
CA GLU A 4 30.28 -8.96 -14.63
C GLU A 4 30.15 -9.56 -13.23
N GLY A 5 29.74 -10.84 -13.15
CA GLY A 5 29.55 -11.54 -11.88
C GLY A 5 28.16 -11.37 -11.24
N PHE A 6 27.22 -10.69 -11.90
CA PHE A 6 25.83 -10.67 -11.42
C PHE A 6 25.22 -12.08 -11.44
N ASP A 7 24.73 -12.53 -10.28
CA ASP A 7 24.04 -13.81 -10.12
C ASP A 7 22.52 -13.60 -10.01
N PRO A 8 21.73 -13.91 -11.05
CA PRO A 8 20.28 -13.74 -11.03
C PRO A 8 19.57 -14.64 -10.01
N ASP A 9 20.20 -15.73 -9.58
CA ASP A 9 19.64 -16.67 -8.60
C ASP A 9 19.93 -16.22 -7.16
N ASN A 10 20.89 -15.30 -6.96
CA ASN A 10 21.34 -14.83 -5.65
C ASN A 10 21.42 -13.30 -5.58
N VAL A 11 20.32 -12.60 -5.89
CA VAL A 11 20.26 -11.14 -5.79
C VAL A 11 20.27 -10.69 -4.32
N ASP A 12 21.29 -9.90 -3.97
CA ASP A 12 21.49 -9.37 -2.61
C ASP A 12 20.52 -8.24 -2.28
N VAL A 13 20.37 -7.27 -3.20
CA VAL A 13 19.59 -6.04 -3.02
C VAL A 13 18.66 -5.83 -4.20
N TRP A 14 17.38 -5.61 -3.93
CA TRP A 14 16.36 -5.29 -4.92
C TRP A 14 16.07 -3.79 -4.97
N ALA A 15 15.68 -3.28 -6.14
CA ALA A 15 15.29 -1.88 -6.27
C ALA A 15 13.90 -1.64 -5.67
N ILE A 16 12.94 -2.51 -5.97
CA ILE A 16 11.53 -2.35 -5.55
C ILE A 16 10.91 -3.72 -5.25
N ASP A 17 9.94 -3.77 -4.34
CA ASP A 17 9.14 -4.97 -4.05
C ASP A 17 7.69 -4.76 -4.51
N TRP A 18 7.08 -5.81 -5.05
CA TRP A 18 5.67 -5.87 -5.46
C TRP A 18 4.75 -6.28 -4.30
N THR A 19 5.08 -5.81 -3.08
CA THR A 19 4.44 -6.20 -1.83
C THR A 19 2.96 -5.92 -1.86
N TRP A 20 2.19 -6.67 -1.07
CA TRP A 20 0.73 -6.65 -1.11
C TRP A 20 0.18 -6.60 -2.53
N PRO A 21 0.16 -7.71 -3.28
CA PRO A 21 -0.29 -7.71 -4.67
C PRO A 21 -1.71 -7.12 -4.86
N ARG A 22 -2.55 -7.18 -3.82
CA ARG A 22 -3.87 -6.52 -3.74
C ARG A 22 -3.85 -4.98 -3.73
N TYR A 23 -2.69 -4.35 -3.62
CA TYR A 23 -2.44 -2.91 -3.76
C TYR A 23 -1.55 -2.63 -4.97
N SER A 24 -0.38 -3.26 -5.04
CA SER A 24 0.59 -3.01 -6.12
C SER A 24 -0.01 -3.25 -7.50
N ILE A 25 -0.71 -4.38 -7.69
CA ILE A 25 -1.21 -4.76 -9.01
C ILE A 25 -2.36 -3.84 -9.48
N PRO A 26 -3.45 -3.61 -8.70
CA PRO A 26 -4.50 -2.68 -9.13
C PRO A 26 -3.98 -1.26 -9.35
N THR A 27 -3.12 -0.75 -8.46
CA THR A 27 -2.51 0.57 -8.62
C THR A 27 -1.75 0.68 -9.94
N THR A 28 -0.86 -0.25 -10.26
CA THR A 28 -0.10 -0.19 -11.51
C THR A 28 -0.99 -0.39 -12.74
N MET A 29 -2.02 -1.24 -12.67
CA MET A 29 -2.98 -1.38 -13.77
C MET A 29 -3.71 -0.07 -14.06
N TRP A 30 -4.20 0.62 -13.02
CA TRP A 30 -4.83 1.93 -13.19
C TRP A 30 -3.85 3.00 -13.68
N GLN A 31 -2.61 3.00 -13.20
CA GLN A 31 -1.56 3.88 -13.72
C GLN A 31 -1.36 3.68 -15.22
N PHE A 32 -1.40 2.45 -15.73
CA PHE A 32 -1.26 2.15 -17.17
C PHE A 32 -2.53 2.43 -17.99
N GLY A 33 -3.64 2.84 -17.35
CA GLY A 33 -4.95 3.04 -18.00
C GLY A 33 -5.80 1.78 -18.13
N GLY A 34 -5.37 0.67 -17.53
CA GLY A 34 -6.12 -0.58 -17.43
C GLY A 34 -6.92 -0.65 -16.13
N GLY A 35 -7.33 -1.85 -15.74
CA GLY A 35 -8.08 -2.04 -14.50
C GLY A 35 -8.63 -3.45 -14.31
N ILE A 36 -9.42 -3.63 -13.25
CA ILE A 36 -10.12 -4.90 -12.98
C ILE A 36 -11.45 -4.92 -13.71
N LEU A 37 -12.24 -3.87 -13.55
CA LEU A 37 -13.53 -3.65 -14.20
C LEU A 37 -13.55 -2.26 -14.82
N ASN A 38 -14.43 -2.06 -15.80
CA ASN A 38 -14.81 -0.72 -16.25
C ASN A 38 -15.60 0.04 -15.17
N ASP A 39 -15.79 1.34 -15.37
CA ASP A 39 -16.37 2.24 -14.35
C ASP A 39 -17.78 1.84 -13.89
N ASP A 40 -18.58 1.22 -14.76
CA ASP A 40 -19.93 0.75 -14.43
C ASP A 40 -19.97 -0.70 -13.89
N GLY A 41 -18.81 -1.37 -13.83
CA GLY A 41 -18.68 -2.73 -13.31
C GLY A 41 -19.29 -3.81 -14.20
N THR A 42 -19.57 -3.51 -15.47
CA THR A 42 -20.22 -4.45 -16.39
C THR A 42 -19.25 -5.28 -17.24
N GLU A 43 -18.01 -4.81 -17.40
CA GLU A 43 -16.98 -5.48 -18.20
C GLU A 43 -15.68 -5.64 -17.41
N THR A 44 -14.99 -6.76 -17.64
CA THR A 44 -13.64 -6.96 -17.12
C THR A 44 -12.63 -6.22 -17.98
N LEU A 45 -11.64 -5.59 -17.35
CA LEU A 45 -10.51 -4.95 -18.03
C LEU A 45 -9.20 -5.72 -17.87
N LEU A 46 -9.23 -6.90 -17.23
CA LEU A 46 -8.04 -7.70 -16.92
C LEU A 46 -7.20 -8.08 -18.15
N ASP A 47 -7.83 -8.24 -19.32
CA ASP A 47 -7.20 -8.60 -20.60
C ASP A 47 -7.05 -7.42 -21.57
N SER A 48 -7.29 -6.18 -21.11
CA SER A 48 -7.01 -5.00 -21.92
C SER A 48 -5.50 -4.89 -22.21
N PRO A 49 -5.09 -4.29 -23.34
CA PRO A 49 -3.69 -4.04 -23.65
C PRO A 49 -2.93 -3.33 -22.52
N GLU A 50 -3.59 -2.38 -21.85
CA GLU A 50 -3.06 -1.58 -20.74
C GLU A 50 -2.84 -2.44 -19.49
N SER A 51 -3.82 -3.27 -19.13
CA SER A 51 -3.71 -4.22 -18.02
C SER A 51 -2.60 -5.25 -18.25
N ILE A 52 -2.51 -5.80 -19.47
CA ILE A 52 -1.43 -6.72 -19.85
C ILE A 52 -0.07 -6.03 -19.77
N ALA A 53 0.03 -4.77 -20.23
CA ALA A 53 1.27 -4.00 -20.15
C ALA A 53 1.72 -3.75 -18.69
N ALA A 54 0.79 -3.45 -17.77
CA ALA A 54 1.09 -3.30 -16.35
C ALA A 54 1.62 -4.60 -15.71
N ILE A 55 1.03 -5.75 -16.03
CA ILE A 55 1.51 -7.04 -15.54
C ILE A 55 2.87 -7.39 -16.17
N GLN A 56 3.04 -7.13 -17.47
CA GLN A 56 4.31 -7.33 -18.15
C GLN A 56 5.43 -6.46 -17.56
N TYR A 57 5.11 -5.24 -17.12
CA TYR A 57 6.05 -4.37 -16.43
C TYR A 57 6.60 -5.04 -15.15
N TRP A 58 5.72 -5.49 -14.26
CA TRP A 58 6.13 -6.21 -13.05
C TRP A 58 6.87 -7.51 -13.37
N HIS A 59 6.42 -8.28 -14.36
CA HIS A 59 7.09 -9.48 -14.82
C HIS A 59 8.52 -9.19 -15.29
N ASP A 60 8.71 -8.14 -16.09
CA ASP A 60 10.03 -7.73 -16.58
C ASP A 60 10.94 -7.28 -15.42
N LEU A 61 10.43 -6.53 -14.44
CA LEU A 61 11.21 -6.17 -13.24
C LEU A 61 11.71 -7.41 -12.49
N MET A 62 10.90 -8.46 -12.40
CA MET A 62 11.26 -9.70 -11.70
C MET A 62 12.23 -10.57 -12.50
N TYR A 63 11.91 -10.86 -13.76
CA TYR A 63 12.52 -11.98 -14.48
C TYR A 63 13.44 -11.57 -15.63
N LYS A 64 13.41 -10.30 -16.02
CA LYS A 64 14.28 -9.77 -17.08
C LYS A 64 15.34 -8.83 -16.52
N TYR A 65 14.94 -7.93 -15.63
CA TYR A 65 15.83 -6.93 -15.04
C TYR A 65 16.39 -7.33 -13.68
N TYR A 66 15.74 -8.27 -12.99
CA TYR A 66 16.14 -8.74 -11.66
C TYR A 66 16.28 -7.58 -10.67
N VAL A 67 15.30 -6.69 -10.66
CA VAL A 67 15.22 -5.53 -9.76
C VAL A 67 14.03 -5.59 -8.80
N ALA A 68 13.16 -6.59 -8.95
CA ALA A 68 12.14 -6.94 -7.96
C ALA A 68 12.17 -8.44 -7.61
N PRO A 69 11.87 -8.84 -6.36
CA PRO A 69 11.86 -10.25 -5.98
C PRO A 69 10.90 -11.08 -6.83
N PRO A 70 11.28 -12.33 -7.20
CA PRO A 70 10.43 -13.19 -8.02
C PRO A 70 9.11 -13.54 -7.31
N ALA A 71 8.09 -13.86 -8.09
CA ALA A 71 6.77 -14.21 -7.57
C ALA A 71 6.71 -15.66 -7.07
N ILE A 72 7.31 -15.90 -5.90
CA ILE A 72 7.37 -17.22 -5.25
C ILE A 72 6.57 -17.26 -3.93
N PRO A 73 5.97 -18.41 -3.58
CA PRO A 73 5.37 -18.60 -2.27
C PRO A 73 6.37 -18.36 -1.14
N GLY A 74 5.92 -17.69 -0.07
CA GLY A 74 6.75 -17.46 1.11
C GLY A 74 7.89 -16.46 0.91
N LYS A 75 7.83 -15.62 -0.13
CA LYS A 75 8.78 -14.51 -0.26
C LYS A 75 8.79 -13.65 1.00
N MET A 76 9.94 -13.08 1.29
CA MET A 76 10.12 -12.15 2.40
C MET A 76 9.21 -10.90 2.23
N TRP A 77 8.74 -10.34 3.34
CA TRP A 77 8.01 -9.09 3.31
C TRP A 77 8.96 -7.91 3.02
N ALA A 78 8.45 -6.85 2.39
CA ALA A 78 9.25 -5.69 2.02
C ALA A 78 9.94 -5.03 3.22
N GLY A 79 9.29 -4.97 4.38
CA GLY A 79 9.89 -4.40 5.60
C GLY A 79 11.10 -5.19 6.10
N ASP A 80 11.06 -6.52 6.03
CA ASP A 80 12.20 -7.37 6.41
C ASP A 80 13.37 -7.18 5.44
N LEU A 81 13.11 -7.08 4.13
CA LEU A 81 14.15 -6.75 3.15
C LEU A 81 14.75 -5.38 3.42
N TYR A 82 13.90 -4.38 3.69
CA TYR A 82 14.31 -3.01 3.93
C TYR A 82 15.16 -2.86 5.20
N ALA A 83 14.73 -3.49 6.31
CA ALA A 83 15.48 -3.50 7.58
C ALA A 83 16.88 -4.13 7.45
N ASN A 84 17.07 -5.02 6.48
CA ASN A 84 18.34 -5.71 6.23
C ASN A 84 19.15 -5.08 5.09
N ASN A 85 18.83 -3.86 4.63
CA ASN A 85 19.49 -3.17 3.51
C ASN A 85 19.41 -3.95 2.18
N ARG A 86 18.35 -4.74 1.98
CA ARG A 86 18.12 -5.56 0.78
C ARG A 86 17.03 -5.01 -0.14
N LEU A 87 16.51 -3.82 0.15
CA LEU A 87 15.51 -3.13 -0.66
C LEU A 87 15.80 -1.63 -0.70
N VAL A 88 15.78 -1.04 -1.89
CA VAL A 88 16.01 0.41 -2.07
C VAL A 88 14.73 1.21 -1.85
N PHE A 89 13.66 0.88 -2.59
CA PHE A 89 12.36 1.52 -2.48
C PHE A 89 11.35 0.58 -1.81
N MET A 90 10.97 0.91 -0.58
CA MET A 90 9.90 0.22 0.11
C MET A 90 8.54 0.82 -0.28
N TRP A 91 7.95 0.30 -1.35
CA TRP A 91 6.62 0.70 -1.82
C TRP A 91 5.54 0.12 -0.90
N GLU A 92 5.25 0.81 0.19
CA GLU A 92 4.34 0.39 1.25
C GLU A 92 3.43 1.54 1.69
N GLY A 93 2.36 1.20 2.42
CA GLY A 93 1.39 2.19 2.91
C GLY A 93 1.73 2.76 4.28
N THR A 94 0.88 3.69 4.72
CA THR A 94 1.02 4.41 5.99
C THR A 94 1.00 3.49 7.23
N TRP A 95 0.48 2.27 7.12
CA TRP A 95 0.50 1.24 8.19
C TRP A 95 1.92 0.86 8.64
N THR A 96 2.95 1.20 7.87
CA THR A 96 4.35 0.97 8.24
C THR A 96 4.86 1.91 9.34
N GLY A 97 4.06 2.88 9.81
CA GLY A 97 4.45 3.77 10.92
C GLY A 97 4.87 3.03 12.20
N GLY A 98 4.19 1.93 12.53
CA GLY A 98 4.57 1.06 13.65
C GLY A 98 5.95 0.40 13.43
N PHE A 99 6.19 -0.14 12.23
CA PHE A 99 7.48 -0.72 11.85
C PHE A 99 8.62 0.31 11.98
N MET A 100 8.41 1.55 11.53
CA MET A 100 9.41 2.62 11.64
C MET A 100 9.70 2.98 13.10
N LYS A 101 8.67 3.01 13.95
CA LYS A 101 8.83 3.26 15.38
C LYS A 101 9.65 2.16 16.08
N ASP A 102 9.44 0.91 15.68
CA ASP A 102 10.18 -0.23 16.22
C ASP A 102 11.62 -0.33 15.66
N ASN A 103 11.91 0.37 14.56
CA ASN A 103 13.21 0.37 13.88
C ASN A 103 13.75 1.80 13.68
N PRO A 104 14.15 2.52 14.75
CA PRO A 104 14.51 3.93 14.67
C PRO A 104 15.73 4.22 13.78
N ASP A 105 16.67 3.28 13.66
CA ASP A 105 17.83 3.44 12.77
C ASP A 105 17.43 3.38 11.29
N VAL A 106 16.45 2.53 10.95
CA VAL A 106 15.86 2.47 9.60
C VAL A 106 15.08 3.76 9.33
N ALA A 107 14.25 4.18 10.29
CA ALA A 107 13.45 5.40 10.18
C ALA A 107 14.33 6.65 9.97
N ALA A 108 15.46 6.76 10.67
CA ALA A 108 16.39 7.88 10.54
C ALA A 108 17.02 8.02 9.14
N LEU A 109 17.05 6.94 8.36
CA LEU A 109 17.59 6.90 7.00
C LEU A 109 16.49 6.89 5.92
N THR A 110 15.23 6.76 6.33
CA THR A 110 14.09 6.66 5.41
C THR A 110 13.58 8.04 5.06
N GLN A 111 13.32 8.26 3.78
CA GLN A 111 12.57 9.43 3.30
C GLN A 111 11.29 8.95 2.64
N THR A 112 10.16 9.51 3.06
CA THR A 112 8.85 9.23 2.45
C THR A 112 8.64 10.14 1.25
N ALA A 113 8.03 9.60 0.20
CA ALA A 113 7.56 10.33 -0.96
C ALA A 113 6.17 9.84 -1.34
N PHE A 114 5.45 10.61 -2.16
CA PHE A 114 4.22 10.13 -2.79
C PHE A 114 4.51 8.90 -3.64
N ILE A 115 3.52 8.03 -3.76
CA ILE A 115 3.61 6.91 -4.68
C ILE A 115 3.70 7.50 -6.09
N ASN A 116 4.81 7.30 -6.77
CA ASN A 116 4.97 7.74 -8.15
C ASN A 116 4.21 6.83 -9.11
N SER A 117 3.85 7.37 -10.27
CA SER A 117 3.40 6.54 -11.39
C SER A 117 4.54 5.64 -11.88
N LEU A 118 4.23 4.37 -12.12
CA LEU A 118 5.11 3.43 -12.82
C LEU A 118 4.78 3.33 -14.31
N ALA A 119 3.74 4.02 -14.78
CA ALA A 119 3.36 4.04 -16.19
C ALA A 119 4.35 4.89 -17.01
N PRO A 120 4.67 4.49 -18.26
CA PRO A 120 5.61 5.23 -19.10
C PRO A 120 5.19 6.67 -19.42
N ASP A 121 3.89 6.96 -19.43
CA ASP A 121 3.31 8.27 -19.69
C ASP A 121 3.13 9.12 -18.42
N GLY A 122 3.43 8.56 -17.25
CA GLY A 122 3.28 9.19 -15.95
C GLY A 122 1.83 9.31 -15.47
N HIS A 123 0.85 8.65 -16.11
CA HIS A 123 -0.53 8.66 -15.64
C HIS A 123 -0.62 8.12 -14.22
N GLN A 124 -1.19 8.92 -13.33
CA GLN A 124 -1.13 8.67 -11.89
C GLN A 124 -2.44 8.08 -11.39
N ALA A 125 -2.32 7.03 -10.57
CA ALA A 125 -3.40 6.43 -9.82
C ALA A 125 -2.79 5.71 -8.61
N VAL A 126 -3.52 5.67 -7.50
CA VAL A 126 -3.13 4.93 -6.29
C VAL A 126 -4.37 4.29 -5.69
N LYS A 127 -4.29 3.01 -5.33
CA LYS A 127 -5.37 2.34 -4.61
C LYS A 127 -5.56 2.94 -3.22
N PHE A 128 -6.74 3.51 -3.00
CA PHE A 128 -7.25 3.85 -1.68
C PHE A 128 -8.08 2.69 -1.11
N ASP A 129 -7.96 2.42 0.19
CA ASP A 129 -8.65 1.30 0.84
C ASP A 129 -8.96 1.62 2.31
N SER A 130 -9.88 0.88 2.90
CA SER A 130 -10.27 1.05 4.30
C SER A 130 -10.47 -0.28 5.01
N HIS A 131 -10.24 -0.28 6.32
CA HIS A 131 -10.62 -1.39 7.17
C HIS A 131 -11.99 -1.09 7.77
N ILE A 132 -12.96 -1.98 7.55
CA ILE A 132 -14.32 -1.85 8.08
C ILE A 132 -14.56 -2.88 9.18
N LEU A 133 -15.28 -2.46 10.22
CA LEU A 133 -15.80 -3.36 11.25
C LEU A 133 -17.17 -3.85 10.81
N ALA A 134 -17.38 -5.17 10.80
CA ALA A 134 -18.63 -5.80 10.39
C ALA A 134 -19.18 -6.70 11.50
N ILE A 135 -20.50 -6.72 11.66
CA ILE A 135 -21.21 -7.65 12.54
C ILE A 135 -21.72 -8.80 11.67
N PRO A 136 -21.36 -10.06 11.93
CA PRO A 136 -21.87 -11.20 11.19
C PRO A 136 -23.40 -11.31 11.26
N THR A 137 -24.01 -11.90 10.23
CA THR A 137 -25.42 -12.27 10.29
C THR A 137 -25.65 -13.39 11.32
N GLY A 138 -26.82 -13.41 11.96
CA GLY A 138 -27.19 -14.44 12.95
C GLY A 138 -26.70 -14.18 14.38
N VAL A 139 -26.02 -13.05 14.63
CA VAL A 139 -25.79 -12.55 16.00
C VAL A 139 -27.13 -12.07 16.56
N ASP A 140 -27.43 -12.42 17.82
CA ASP A 140 -28.65 -11.98 18.51
C ASP A 140 -28.62 -10.50 18.86
N ASP A 141 -29.77 -9.95 19.25
CA ASP A 141 -29.91 -8.51 19.51
C ASP A 141 -28.96 -8.00 20.61
N ASP A 142 -28.71 -8.81 21.64
CA ASP A 142 -27.75 -8.49 22.71
C ASP A 142 -26.31 -8.46 22.20
N GLY A 143 -25.90 -9.43 21.38
CA GLY A 143 -24.60 -9.45 20.73
C GLY A 143 -24.40 -8.28 19.76
N VAL A 144 -25.42 -7.93 18.98
CA VAL A 144 -25.40 -6.76 18.09
C VAL A 144 -25.22 -5.47 18.90
N ALA A 145 -25.94 -5.33 20.01
CA ALA A 145 -25.83 -4.15 20.88
C ALA A 145 -24.41 -3.99 21.47
N LYS A 146 -23.81 -5.09 21.95
CA LYS A 146 -22.44 -5.11 22.48
C LYS A 146 -21.39 -4.79 21.41
N ALA A 147 -21.50 -5.43 20.24
CA ALA A 147 -20.59 -5.17 19.13
C ALA A 147 -20.67 -3.71 18.68
N ARG A 148 -21.89 -3.16 18.56
CA ARG A 148 -22.09 -1.75 18.22
C ARG A 148 -21.46 -0.80 19.24
N ALA A 149 -21.60 -1.09 20.54
CA ALA A 149 -20.97 -0.29 21.58
C ALA A 149 -19.44 -0.25 21.43
N LEU A 150 -18.81 -1.41 21.18
CA LEU A 150 -17.37 -1.47 20.92
C LEU A 150 -16.96 -0.73 19.64
N MET A 151 -17.68 -0.95 18.53
CA MET A 151 -17.40 -0.28 17.26
C MET A 151 -17.50 1.24 17.38
N LEU A 152 -18.52 1.75 18.08
CA LEU A 152 -18.67 3.18 18.35
C LEU A 152 -17.55 3.72 19.24
N TYR A 153 -17.14 2.96 20.26
CA TYR A 153 -16.00 3.34 21.09
C TYR A 153 -14.74 3.47 20.24
N LEU A 154 -14.41 2.47 19.42
CA LEU A 154 -13.22 2.51 18.55
C LEU A 154 -13.27 3.68 17.56
N ALA A 155 -14.41 3.92 16.92
CA ALA A 155 -14.58 5.04 15.99
C ALA A 155 -14.42 6.40 16.66
N ASN A 156 -14.94 6.56 17.89
CA ASN A 156 -14.82 7.82 18.65
C ASN A 156 -13.42 8.04 19.23
N ASN A 157 -12.63 6.98 19.41
CA ASN A 157 -11.26 7.05 19.94
C ASN A 157 -10.21 6.84 18.84
N GLY A 158 -10.57 7.10 17.57
CA GLY A 158 -9.72 6.88 16.41
C GLY A 158 -8.45 7.72 16.37
N ALA A 159 -8.36 8.80 17.15
CA ALA A 159 -7.15 9.64 17.23
C ALA A 159 -5.93 8.81 17.69
N PHE A 160 -6.11 7.85 18.58
CA PHE A 160 -5.03 6.94 18.96
C PHE A 160 -4.57 6.06 17.79
N TRP A 161 -5.50 5.61 16.95
CA TRP A 161 -5.22 4.85 15.73
C TRP A 161 -4.45 5.67 14.67
N ALA A 162 -4.66 6.98 14.63
CA ALA A 162 -3.88 7.86 13.77
C ALA A 162 -2.38 7.79 14.03
N THR A 163 -1.98 7.53 15.28
CA THR A 163 -0.56 7.42 15.67
C THR A 163 0.14 6.18 15.10
N SER A 164 -0.61 5.19 14.60
CA SER A 164 -0.05 4.02 13.90
C SER A 164 0.00 4.19 12.38
N GLY A 165 -0.32 5.38 11.87
CA GLY A 165 -0.37 5.69 10.44
C GLY A 165 -1.74 5.56 9.79
N GLN A 166 -2.79 5.17 10.52
CA GLN A 166 -4.13 4.97 9.95
C GLN A 166 -4.94 6.27 9.97
N VAL A 167 -5.38 6.78 8.83
CA VAL A 167 -6.24 7.97 8.80
C VAL A 167 -7.63 7.62 9.36
N PRO A 168 -8.12 8.29 10.43
CA PRO A 168 -9.44 8.00 10.97
C PRO A 168 -10.55 8.32 9.97
N ALA A 169 -11.50 7.39 9.78
CA ALA A 169 -12.63 7.58 8.87
C ALA A 169 -13.73 8.51 9.41
N LYS A 170 -13.81 8.68 10.74
CA LYS A 170 -14.82 9.55 11.37
C LYS A 170 -14.38 11.01 11.22
N ILE A 171 -15.11 11.78 10.42
CA ILE A 171 -14.80 13.19 10.08
C ILE A 171 -14.49 14.03 11.32
N GLU A 172 -15.29 13.92 12.38
CA GLU A 172 -15.06 14.68 13.63
C GLU A 172 -13.68 14.40 14.25
N VAL A 173 -13.24 13.14 14.24
CA VAL A 173 -11.92 12.74 14.76
C VAL A 173 -10.82 13.13 13.80
N GLN A 174 -11.05 12.95 12.50
CA GLN A 174 -10.10 13.33 11.46
C GLN A 174 -9.82 14.84 11.49
N SER A 175 -10.85 15.66 11.73
CA SER A 175 -10.76 17.12 11.76
C SER A 175 -10.08 17.70 13.01
N ASP A 176 -9.75 16.85 13.99
CA ASP A 176 -9.03 17.27 15.18
C ASP A 176 -7.64 17.82 14.81
N PRO A 177 -7.25 19.03 15.24
CA PRO A 177 -5.93 19.60 14.94
C PRO A 177 -4.76 18.72 15.36
N GLU A 178 -4.87 17.96 16.45
CA GLU A 178 -3.81 17.04 16.89
C GLU A 178 -3.67 15.85 15.92
N VAL A 179 -4.79 15.38 15.37
CA VAL A 179 -4.80 14.30 14.35
C VAL A 179 -4.24 14.81 13.02
N GLN A 180 -4.64 16.01 12.59
CA GLN A 180 -4.13 16.64 11.37
C GLN A 180 -2.63 16.95 11.45
N ALA A 181 -2.09 17.18 12.65
CA ALA A 181 -0.66 17.40 12.85
C ALA A 181 0.19 16.12 12.78
N ILE A 182 -0.42 14.92 12.76
CA ILE A 182 0.31 13.66 12.60
C ILE A 182 0.82 13.59 11.16
N GLU A 183 2.14 13.47 10.99
CA GLU A 183 2.81 13.52 9.68
C GLU A 183 2.21 12.55 8.65
N SER A 184 1.96 11.29 9.03
CA SER A 184 1.35 10.31 8.12
C SER A 184 -0.07 10.70 7.68
N VAL A 185 -0.84 11.36 8.55
CA VAL A 185 -2.18 11.85 8.24
C VAL A 185 -2.09 13.05 7.30
N ALA A 186 -1.21 14.01 7.61
CA ALA A 186 -0.98 15.19 6.78
C ALA A 186 -0.48 14.81 5.37
N ASN A 187 0.47 13.88 5.27
CA ASN A 187 1.01 13.44 3.99
C ASN A 187 -0.04 12.70 3.15
N ALA A 188 -0.83 11.80 3.77
CA ALA A 188 -1.93 11.13 3.08
C ALA A 188 -3.00 12.13 2.59
N ALA A 189 -3.31 13.16 3.39
CA ALA A 189 -4.24 14.22 2.99
C ALA A 189 -3.68 15.06 1.83
N ASN A 190 -2.38 15.38 1.86
CA ASN A 190 -1.73 16.13 0.78
C ASN A 190 -1.75 15.35 -0.53
N GLU A 191 -1.38 14.06 -0.51
CA GLU A 191 -1.42 13.20 -1.69
C GLU A 191 -2.85 13.08 -2.24
N PHE A 192 -3.84 12.81 -1.38
CA PHE A 192 -5.23 12.73 -1.79
C PHE A 192 -5.74 14.02 -2.44
N ASN A 193 -5.37 15.19 -1.90
CA ASN A 193 -5.79 16.47 -2.47
C ASN A 193 -5.07 16.82 -3.79
N GLU A 194 -3.91 16.22 -4.07
CA GLU A 194 -3.12 16.49 -5.27
C GLU A 194 -3.52 15.59 -6.44
N ILE A 195 -3.81 14.30 -6.18
CA ILE A 195 -4.01 13.28 -7.22
C ILE A 195 -5.30 12.44 -7.06
N GLY A 196 -6.10 12.67 -6.01
CA GLY A 196 -7.31 11.91 -5.71
C GLY A 196 -8.62 12.53 -6.17
#